data_AF-X1PBS0-F1
#
_entry.id   AF-X1PBS0-F1
#
_cell.length_a   1.000
_cell.length_b   1.000
_cell.length_c   1.000
_cell.angle_alpha   90.00
_cell.angle_beta   90.00
_cell.angle_gamma   90.00
#
_symmetry.space_group_name_H-M   'P 1'
#
loop_
_entity.id
_entity.type
_entity.pdbx_description
1 polymer ?
#
loop_
_entity_poly.entity_id
_entity_poly.type
_entity_poly.pdbx_seq_one_letter_code
_entity_poly.pdbx_strand_id
1 'polypeptide(L)'
;DSRRYQDVGLDGLRNEDESGFFIDYLDSLQTIISPEVLTEVLKDPSSDDFHYFRGSDYDAAGIGILERYKNYNGLEGNSPTSEQSTESYPTTGSTLPNVEDINRDNTLSESESYYQYHVSLRPQDLEIGKNHIIDVVPASITFANGERSEVNWYQFRIPLNDYQNVVGNIQGFKSIRFLRMFLRGFQEKINLRFAKLDLVRGEWRKYNLSLLGGGERITIPEPVEARFEISSVNIEENA
;
A
#
# COMPACT_ATOMS: atom_id res chain seq x y z
N ASP A 1 20.13 19.22 18.66
CA ASP A 1 20.60 19.86 17.41
C ASP A 1 21.10 18.96 16.28
N SER A 2 21.57 17.72 16.49
CA SER A 2 22.02 16.88 15.35
C SER A 2 20.88 16.27 14.53
N ARG A 3 19.70 16.02 15.13
CA ARG A 3 18.56 15.36 14.48
C ARG A 3 18.07 16.08 13.22
N ARG A 4 18.06 17.41 13.21
CA ARG A 4 17.65 18.22 12.05
C ARG A 4 18.48 17.94 10.79
N TYR A 5 19.71 17.45 10.95
CA TYR A 5 20.60 17.12 9.83
C TYR A 5 20.61 15.62 9.50
N GLN A 6 19.88 14.81 10.26
CA GLN A 6 19.80 13.35 10.08
C GLN A 6 18.42 12.93 9.57
N ASP A 7 17.39 13.70 9.87
CA ASP A 7 16.00 13.43 9.53
C ASP A 7 15.60 14.18 8.25
N VAL A 8 16.26 13.78 7.15
CA VAL A 8 16.31 14.47 5.85
C VAL A 8 15.93 13.52 4.71
N GLY A 9 14.90 12.70 4.95
CA GLY A 9 14.40 11.81 3.91
C GLY A 9 15.31 10.64 3.52
N LEU A 10 15.02 10.05 2.36
CA LEU A 10 15.83 9.00 1.73
C LEU A 10 16.83 9.55 0.71
N ASP A 11 16.66 10.80 0.26
CA ASP A 11 17.60 11.46 -0.64
C ASP A 11 18.86 11.95 0.09
N GLY A 12 18.78 12.13 1.43
CA GLY A 12 19.87 12.59 2.26
C GLY A 12 20.14 14.08 2.13
N LEU A 13 19.19 14.85 1.59
CA LEU A 13 19.29 16.29 1.38
C LEU A 13 18.19 16.97 2.17
N ARG A 14 18.43 18.21 2.59
CA ARG A 14 17.36 19.06 3.14
C ARG A 14 16.66 19.76 1.98
N ASN A 15 15.41 20.16 2.16
CA ASN A 15 14.66 20.99 1.20
C ASN A 15 15.45 22.17 0.61
N GLU A 16 16.29 22.84 1.42
CA GLU A 16 17.15 23.94 0.96
C GLU A 16 18.19 23.48 -0.09
N ASP A 17 18.81 22.33 0.15
CA ASP A 17 19.88 21.75 -0.68
C ASP A 17 19.30 20.99 -1.88
N GLU A 18 18.09 20.44 -1.76
CA GLU A 18 17.36 19.78 -2.85
C GLU A 18 17.14 20.68 -4.05
N SER A 19 16.81 21.95 -3.83
CA SER A 19 16.58 22.92 -4.90
C SER A 19 17.77 23.03 -5.87
N GLY A 20 18.98 22.89 -5.36
CA GLY A 20 20.21 22.87 -6.15
C GLY A 20 20.47 21.52 -6.82
N PHE A 21 20.15 20.42 -6.15
CA PHE A 21 20.34 19.06 -6.68
C PHE A 21 19.36 18.73 -7.81
N PHE A 22 18.10 19.15 -7.68
CA PHE A 22 17.02 18.89 -8.63
C PHE A 22 16.79 20.03 -9.63
N ILE A 23 17.79 20.90 -9.86
CA ILE A 23 17.61 22.08 -10.72
C ILE A 23 17.15 21.73 -12.14
N ASP A 24 17.72 20.68 -12.74
CA ASP A 24 17.33 20.22 -14.08
C ASP A 24 15.87 19.76 -14.13
N TYR A 25 15.39 19.14 -13.05
CA TYR A 25 14.00 18.72 -12.91
C TYR A 25 13.07 19.92 -12.74
N LEU A 26 13.43 20.88 -11.88
CA LEU A 26 12.66 22.10 -11.63
C LEU A 26 12.54 22.98 -12.89
N ASP A 27 13.63 23.10 -13.66
CA ASP A 27 13.63 23.83 -14.94
C ASP A 27 12.69 23.18 -15.96
N SER A 28 12.66 21.85 -16.01
CA SER A 28 11.72 21.12 -16.89
C SER A 28 10.27 21.34 -16.48
N LEU A 29 9.98 21.35 -15.17
CA LEU A 29 8.64 21.54 -14.62
C LEU A 29 8.10 22.93 -14.88
N GLN A 30 8.94 23.96 -14.84
CA GLN A 30 8.53 25.35 -15.06
C GLN A 30 7.82 25.56 -16.41
N THR A 31 8.11 24.73 -17.41
CA THR A 31 7.46 24.79 -18.73
C THR A 31 6.06 24.16 -18.78
N ILE A 32 5.68 23.40 -17.74
CA ILE A 32 4.47 22.57 -17.69
C ILE A 32 3.45 23.10 -16.68
N ILE A 33 3.91 23.62 -15.53
CA ILE A 33 3.06 23.99 -14.39
C ILE A 33 2.84 25.49 -14.27
N SER A 34 1.80 25.89 -13.54
CA SER A 34 1.56 27.31 -13.25
C SER A 34 2.55 27.85 -12.21
N PRO A 35 2.81 29.18 -12.19
CA PRO A 35 3.73 29.79 -11.24
C PRO A 35 3.40 29.51 -9.77
N GLU A 36 2.11 29.39 -9.43
CA GLU A 36 1.66 29.11 -8.06
C GLU A 36 2.03 27.69 -7.63
N VAL A 37 1.91 26.71 -8.53
CA VAL A 37 2.32 25.33 -8.24
C VAL A 37 3.83 25.23 -8.13
N LEU A 38 4.56 25.96 -8.98
CA LEU A 38 6.02 26.01 -8.90
C LEU A 38 6.50 26.52 -7.54
N THR A 39 5.85 27.53 -6.95
CA THR A 39 6.23 28.01 -5.61
C THR A 39 6.02 26.98 -4.50
N GLU A 40 5.09 26.04 -4.65
CA GLU A 40 4.93 24.94 -3.69
C GLU A 40 5.98 23.85 -3.93
N VAL A 41 6.25 23.49 -5.19
CA VAL A 41 7.29 22.49 -5.52
C VAL A 41 8.68 22.97 -5.09
N LEU A 42 8.96 24.27 -5.15
CA LEU A 42 10.24 24.81 -4.70
C LEU A 42 10.43 24.75 -3.18
N LYS A 43 9.37 24.54 -2.39
CA LYS A 43 9.50 24.37 -0.94
C LYS A 43 9.89 22.96 -0.53
N ASP A 44 9.49 21.98 -1.35
CA ASP A 44 9.72 20.54 -1.13
C ASP A 44 9.86 19.85 -2.50
N PRO A 45 11.04 19.96 -3.15
CA PRO A 45 11.31 19.32 -4.43
C PRO A 45 11.17 17.78 -4.41
N SER A 46 11.59 17.13 -3.32
CA SER A 46 11.51 15.68 -3.12
C SER A 46 10.11 15.18 -2.72
N SER A 47 9.21 16.10 -2.32
CA SER A 47 7.84 15.81 -1.89
C SER A 47 7.77 14.84 -0.71
N ASP A 48 8.73 14.90 0.21
CA ASP A 48 8.83 13.97 1.33
C ASP A 48 8.72 14.63 2.72
N ASP A 49 8.30 15.90 2.78
CA ASP A 49 8.02 16.59 4.05
C ASP A 49 6.96 15.87 4.88
N PHE A 50 7.29 15.63 6.15
CA PHE A 50 6.35 15.12 7.15
C PHE A 50 5.50 16.22 7.77
N HIS A 51 4.21 15.93 7.94
CA HIS A 51 3.34 16.74 8.78
C HIS A 51 2.48 15.90 9.73
N TYR A 52 2.48 16.28 11.01
CA TYR A 52 1.66 15.59 11.99
C TYR A 52 0.17 15.92 11.81
N PHE A 53 -0.68 14.89 11.78
CA PHE A 53 -2.11 15.02 11.44
C PHE A 53 -2.93 15.92 12.40
N ARG A 54 -2.42 16.19 13.61
CA ARG A 54 -3.09 17.02 14.62
C ARG A 54 -2.55 18.45 14.74
N GLY A 55 -1.67 18.89 13.83
CA GLY A 55 -1.09 20.23 13.90
C GLY A 55 -2.12 21.34 14.11
N SER A 56 -1.78 22.33 14.95
CA SER A 56 -2.65 23.45 15.27
C SER A 56 -2.97 24.34 14.06
N ASP A 57 -2.08 24.33 13.05
CA ASP A 57 -2.28 24.95 11.74
C ASP A 57 -3.41 24.26 10.95
N TYR A 58 -3.47 22.92 10.96
CA TYR A 58 -4.55 22.16 10.34
C TYR A 58 -5.88 22.37 11.06
N ASP A 59 -5.85 22.55 12.37
CA ASP A 59 -7.02 22.93 13.18
C ASP A 59 -7.51 24.33 12.83
N ALA A 60 -6.60 25.31 12.75
CA ALA A 60 -6.93 26.69 12.41
C ALA A 60 -7.48 26.83 10.99
N ALA A 61 -6.97 26.04 10.03
CA ALA A 61 -7.45 25.98 8.66
C ALA A 61 -8.72 25.11 8.49
N GLY A 62 -9.16 24.39 9.54
CA GLY A 62 -10.35 23.54 9.47
C GLY A 62 -10.22 22.35 8.52
N ILE A 63 -9.01 21.81 8.36
CA ILE A 63 -8.71 20.77 7.37
C ILE A 63 -9.42 19.46 7.73
N GLY A 64 -10.05 18.83 6.72
CA GLY A 64 -10.75 17.55 6.88
C GLY A 64 -9.81 16.38 7.15
N ILE A 65 -10.34 15.30 7.74
CA ILE A 65 -9.54 14.15 8.21
C ILE A 65 -8.64 13.57 7.11
N LEU A 66 -9.15 13.36 5.89
CA LEU A 66 -8.35 12.73 4.82
C LEU A 66 -7.17 13.59 4.37
N GLU A 67 -7.32 14.91 4.35
CA GLU A 67 -6.25 15.82 3.96
C GLU A 67 -5.16 15.91 5.04
N ARG A 68 -5.53 15.76 6.32
CA ARG A 68 -4.56 15.76 7.43
C ARG A 68 -3.54 14.62 7.38
N TYR A 69 -3.90 13.49 6.77
CA TYR A 69 -3.01 12.35 6.63
C TYR A 69 -2.20 12.37 5.32
N LYS A 70 -2.35 13.40 4.47
CA LYS A 70 -1.70 13.46 3.16
C LYS A 70 -0.17 13.44 3.26
N ASN A 71 0.39 14.20 4.21
CA ASN A 71 1.83 14.33 4.42
C ASN A 71 2.32 13.55 5.66
N TYR A 72 1.48 12.69 6.23
CA TYR A 72 1.84 11.94 7.44
C TYR A 72 2.89 10.84 7.17
N ASN A 73 2.96 10.34 5.94
CA ASN A 73 3.95 9.33 5.53
C ASN A 73 5.24 9.95 4.99
N GLY A 74 5.42 11.26 5.09
CA GLY A 74 6.68 11.94 4.75
C GLY A 74 7.85 11.40 5.57
N LEU A 75 9.05 11.53 5.00
CA LEU A 75 10.29 11.00 5.55
C LEU A 75 11.17 12.11 6.14
N GLU A 76 11.21 13.30 5.54
CA GLU A 76 11.89 14.46 6.11
C GLU A 76 11.12 14.98 7.33
N GLY A 77 11.80 15.12 8.47
CA GLY A 77 11.22 15.67 9.68
C GLY A 77 10.17 14.78 10.36
N ASN A 78 10.16 13.47 10.12
CA ASN A 78 9.18 12.53 10.69
C ASN A 78 9.53 12.04 12.12
N SER A 79 10.69 12.43 12.63
CA SER A 79 11.22 12.06 13.94
C SER A 79 11.58 13.25 14.85
N PRO A 80 10.76 14.32 14.94
CA PRO A 80 11.10 15.53 15.70
C PRO A 80 11.21 15.24 17.20
N THR A 81 12.13 15.95 17.88
CA THR A 81 12.20 15.96 19.34
C THR A 81 11.15 16.90 19.93
N SER A 82 10.85 16.76 21.23
CA SER A 82 9.90 17.64 21.93
C SER A 82 10.30 19.11 21.91
N GLU A 83 11.59 19.43 21.72
CA GLU A 83 12.10 20.80 21.62
C GLU A 83 11.93 21.40 20.22
N GLN A 84 11.80 20.54 19.19
CA GLN A 84 11.60 20.94 17.80
C GLN A 84 10.12 21.15 17.46
N SER A 85 9.21 20.60 18.28
CA SER A 85 7.77 20.79 18.11
C SER A 85 7.27 21.99 18.91
N THR A 86 6.46 22.83 18.28
CA THR A 86 5.73 23.92 18.95
C THR A 86 4.44 23.44 19.63
N GLU A 87 4.05 22.19 19.39
CA GLU A 87 2.84 21.60 19.94
C GLU A 87 3.04 21.14 21.39
N SER A 88 1.95 21.15 22.18
CA SER A 88 1.97 20.71 23.58
C SER A 88 2.04 19.18 23.77
N TYR A 89 2.04 18.43 22.67
CA TYR A 89 2.03 16.97 22.64
C TYR A 89 3.10 16.44 21.67
N PRO A 90 3.53 15.18 21.81
CA PRO A 90 4.47 14.56 20.89
C PRO A 90 3.89 14.51 19.47
N THR A 91 4.66 15.02 18.51
CA THR A 91 4.33 15.05 17.08
C THR A 91 5.19 14.07 16.27
N THR A 92 5.97 13.23 16.96
CA THR A 92 6.85 12.23 16.35
C THR A 92 6.05 11.16 15.60
N GLY A 93 6.32 10.98 14.30
CA GLY A 93 5.76 9.90 13.49
C GLY A 93 6.50 8.57 13.69
N SER A 94 7.83 8.61 13.68
CA SER A 94 8.70 7.46 13.93
C SER A 94 9.91 7.86 14.79
N THR A 95 10.42 6.94 15.61
CA THR A 95 11.67 7.13 16.36
C THR A 95 12.87 6.48 15.68
N LEU A 96 12.61 5.64 14.67
CA LEU A 96 13.61 4.89 13.92
C LEU A 96 14.03 5.69 12.68
N PRO A 97 15.31 5.62 12.29
CA PRO A 97 15.76 6.24 11.04
C PRO A 97 15.05 5.60 9.84
N ASN A 98 14.78 6.41 8.83
CA ASN A 98 14.32 5.92 7.53
C ASN A 98 15.50 5.21 6.84
N VAL A 99 15.28 3.97 6.42
CA VAL A 99 16.29 3.14 5.75
C VAL A 99 15.64 2.38 4.59
N GLU A 100 16.42 2.05 3.57
CA GLU A 100 15.96 1.26 2.43
C GLU A 100 15.82 -0.24 2.74
N ASP A 101 16.27 -0.67 3.92
CA ASP A 101 16.16 -2.04 4.40
C ASP A 101 14.83 -2.26 5.15
N ILE A 102 13.86 -2.85 4.45
CA ILE A 102 12.51 -3.10 4.96
C ILE A 102 12.47 -4.27 5.96
N ASN A 103 13.27 -5.32 5.79
CA ASN A 103 13.26 -6.51 6.65
C ASN A 103 14.35 -6.52 7.74
N ARG A 104 15.20 -5.48 7.78
CA ARG A 104 16.25 -5.26 8.79
C ARG A 104 17.29 -6.37 8.84
N ASP A 105 17.63 -6.94 7.68
CA ASP A 105 18.71 -7.93 7.57
C ASP A 105 20.09 -7.31 7.34
N ASN A 106 20.17 -5.97 7.33
CA ASN A 106 21.34 -5.14 7.04
C ASN A 106 21.87 -5.31 5.62
N THR A 107 21.04 -5.78 4.69
CA THR A 107 21.39 -5.90 3.27
C THR A 107 20.31 -5.27 2.39
N LEU A 108 20.72 -4.73 1.24
CA LEU A 108 19.77 -4.22 0.25
C LEU A 108 19.39 -5.35 -0.70
N SER A 109 18.09 -5.65 -0.79
CA SER A 109 17.55 -6.63 -1.73
C SER A 109 17.21 -5.97 -3.06
N GLU A 110 18.17 -5.90 -3.99
CA GLU A 110 17.98 -5.30 -5.32
C GLU A 110 17.33 -6.24 -6.35
N SER A 111 17.19 -7.53 -6.01
CA SER A 111 16.66 -8.53 -6.93
C SER A 111 15.13 -8.45 -7.05
N GLU A 112 14.63 -8.11 -8.23
CA GLU A 112 13.20 -8.13 -8.53
C GLU A 112 12.79 -9.52 -9.05
N SER A 113 12.12 -10.31 -8.20
CA SER A 113 11.50 -11.57 -8.60
C SER A 113 10.20 -11.78 -7.84
N TYR A 114 9.06 -11.76 -8.53
CA TYR A 114 7.75 -11.71 -7.89
C TYR A 114 6.62 -12.34 -8.72
N TYR A 115 5.56 -12.70 -8.02
CA TYR A 115 4.26 -13.03 -8.60
C TYR A 115 3.38 -11.79 -8.58
N GLN A 116 2.79 -11.45 -9.71
CA GLN A 116 1.91 -10.30 -9.83
C GLN A 116 0.45 -10.75 -9.79
N TYR A 117 -0.32 -10.10 -8.92
CA TYR A 117 -1.77 -10.23 -8.82
C TYR A 117 -2.42 -8.93 -9.29
N HIS A 118 -3.42 -9.02 -10.17
CA HIS A 118 -4.19 -7.90 -10.66
C HIS A 118 -5.62 -7.96 -10.14
N VAL A 119 -6.02 -6.94 -9.40
CA VAL A 119 -7.40 -6.73 -8.93
C VAL A 119 -7.94 -5.48 -9.60
N SER A 120 -9.06 -5.63 -10.30
CA SER A 120 -9.77 -4.50 -10.90
C SER A 120 -10.65 -3.83 -9.85
N LEU A 121 -10.76 -2.50 -9.88
CA LEU A 121 -11.70 -1.76 -9.01
C LEU A 121 -12.76 -1.01 -9.83
N ARG A 122 -13.00 -1.45 -11.08
CA ARG A 122 -14.07 -0.91 -11.91
C ARG A 122 -15.42 -1.38 -11.38
N PRO A 123 -16.45 -0.52 -11.31
CA PRO A 123 -17.76 -0.91 -10.77
C PRO A 123 -18.36 -2.17 -11.40
N GLN A 124 -18.17 -2.37 -12.71
CA GLN A 124 -18.64 -3.55 -13.46
C GLN A 124 -17.92 -4.86 -13.12
N ASP A 125 -16.75 -4.80 -12.48
CA ASP A 125 -15.98 -5.99 -12.05
C ASP A 125 -16.20 -6.30 -10.56
N LEU A 126 -16.97 -5.46 -9.85
CA LEU A 126 -17.28 -5.63 -8.43
C LEU A 126 -18.53 -6.52 -8.23
N GLU A 127 -18.48 -7.72 -8.77
CA GLU A 127 -19.54 -8.73 -8.70
C GLU A 127 -19.03 -10.01 -8.04
N ILE A 128 -19.89 -10.68 -7.26
CA ILE A 128 -19.56 -11.97 -6.62
C ILE A 128 -19.17 -13.00 -7.70
N GLY A 129 -18.06 -13.70 -7.46
CA GLY A 129 -17.52 -14.71 -8.38
C GLY A 129 -16.63 -14.16 -9.49
N LYS A 130 -16.49 -12.84 -9.61
CA LYS A 130 -15.50 -12.18 -10.47
C LYS A 130 -14.43 -11.52 -9.61
N ASN A 131 -13.25 -11.30 -10.20
CA ASN A 131 -12.23 -10.42 -9.62
C ASN A 131 -11.85 -10.77 -8.16
N HIS A 132 -11.88 -12.07 -7.83
CA HIS A 132 -11.59 -12.61 -6.50
C HIS A 132 -12.57 -12.18 -5.39
N ILE A 133 -13.78 -11.72 -5.73
CA ILE A 133 -14.81 -11.34 -4.74
C ILE A 133 -15.62 -12.58 -4.38
N ILE A 134 -15.61 -12.94 -3.10
CA ILE A 134 -16.36 -14.09 -2.58
C ILE A 134 -17.70 -13.68 -1.96
N ASP A 135 -17.81 -12.45 -1.46
CA ASP A 135 -19.03 -11.94 -0.83
C ASP A 135 -19.12 -10.41 -0.92
N VAL A 136 -20.35 -9.90 -0.89
CA VAL A 136 -20.69 -8.47 -0.86
C VAL A 136 -21.81 -8.23 0.15
N VAL A 137 -21.47 -7.55 1.24
CA VAL A 137 -22.42 -7.26 2.33
C VAL A 137 -22.83 -5.79 2.28
N PRO A 138 -24.08 -5.46 1.90
CA PRO A 138 -24.60 -4.10 1.98
C PRO A 138 -24.92 -3.73 3.44
N ALA A 139 -24.51 -2.53 3.85
CA ALA A 139 -24.74 -1.99 5.18
C ALA A 139 -25.32 -0.57 5.09
N SER A 140 -26.47 -0.35 5.72
CA SER A 140 -27.05 0.99 5.89
C SER A 140 -26.58 1.58 7.21
N ILE A 141 -25.71 2.59 7.15
CA ILE A 141 -25.15 3.26 8.34
C ILE A 141 -25.66 4.69 8.47
N THR A 142 -25.83 5.14 9.72
CA THR A 142 -26.09 6.56 10.02
C THR A 142 -24.75 7.21 10.38
N PHE A 143 -24.33 8.19 9.59
CA PHE A 143 -23.10 8.95 9.80
C PHE A 143 -23.23 9.90 11.00
N ALA A 144 -22.09 10.43 11.47
CA ALA A 144 -22.06 11.37 12.58
C ALA A 144 -22.80 12.69 12.31
N ASN A 145 -23.01 13.05 11.03
CA ASN A 145 -23.83 14.19 10.61
C ASN A 145 -25.35 13.89 10.60
N GLY A 146 -25.76 12.67 10.96
CA GLY A 146 -27.16 12.22 10.96
C GLY A 146 -27.68 11.71 9.61
N GLU A 147 -26.89 11.79 8.54
CA GLU A 147 -27.26 11.26 7.23
C GLU A 147 -27.16 9.74 7.20
N ARG A 148 -28.06 9.09 6.44
CA ARG A 148 -28.00 7.65 6.19
C ARG A 148 -27.42 7.39 4.80
N SER A 149 -26.46 6.49 4.72
CA SER A 149 -25.91 6.02 3.46
C SER A 149 -25.78 4.51 3.47
N GLU A 150 -26.01 3.92 2.30
CA GLU A 150 -25.66 2.54 2.03
C GLU A 150 -24.18 2.46 1.66
N VAL A 151 -23.50 1.47 2.22
CA VAL A 151 -22.09 1.16 1.97
C VAL A 151 -21.98 -0.34 1.74
N ASN A 152 -21.24 -0.75 0.71
CA ASN A 152 -20.99 -2.16 0.43
C ASN A 152 -19.62 -2.58 0.96
N TRP A 153 -19.58 -3.69 1.69
CA TRP A 153 -18.36 -4.37 2.08
C TRP A 153 -18.05 -5.48 1.09
N TYR A 154 -16.93 -5.36 0.39
CA TYR A 154 -16.47 -6.35 -0.57
C TYR A 154 -15.40 -7.24 0.07
N GLN A 155 -15.64 -8.55 0.08
CA GLN A 155 -14.67 -9.51 0.59
C GLN A 155 -13.86 -10.09 -0.58
N PHE A 156 -12.59 -9.71 -0.65
CA PHE A 156 -11.63 -10.24 -1.62
C PHE A 156 -10.90 -11.45 -1.04
N ARG A 157 -10.79 -12.52 -1.83
CA ARG A 157 -9.98 -13.70 -1.52
C ARG A 157 -9.19 -14.12 -2.75
N ILE A 158 -7.91 -13.77 -2.76
CA ILE A 158 -7.01 -14.00 -3.88
C ILE A 158 -6.21 -15.29 -3.62
N PRO A 159 -6.41 -16.36 -4.41
CA PRO A 159 -5.60 -17.57 -4.28
C PRO A 159 -4.15 -17.32 -4.74
N LEU A 160 -3.15 -17.77 -3.97
CA LEU A 160 -1.74 -17.60 -4.34
C LEU A 160 -1.34 -18.30 -5.64
N ASN A 161 -2.11 -19.31 -6.09
CA ASN A 161 -1.81 -20.00 -7.35
C ASN A 161 -2.38 -19.29 -8.58
N ASP A 162 -3.19 -18.24 -8.40
CA ASP A 162 -3.88 -17.52 -9.49
C ASP A 162 -3.18 -16.18 -9.81
N TYR A 163 -1.87 -16.23 -10.02
CA TYR A 163 -1.07 -15.08 -10.43
C TYR A 163 -1.17 -14.85 -11.96
N GLN A 164 -1.20 -13.60 -12.40
CA GLN A 164 -1.29 -13.27 -13.83
C GLN A 164 0.08 -13.20 -14.50
N ASN A 165 1.11 -12.73 -13.79
CA ASN A 165 2.47 -12.64 -14.32
C ASN A 165 3.50 -13.13 -13.31
N VAL A 166 4.60 -13.65 -13.83
CA VAL A 166 5.82 -13.97 -13.09
C VAL A 166 6.94 -13.12 -13.65
N VAL A 167 7.63 -12.40 -12.77
CA VAL A 167 8.79 -11.58 -13.13
C VAL A 167 10.03 -12.16 -12.44
N GLY A 168 11.14 -12.22 -13.17
CA GLY A 168 12.40 -12.79 -12.68
C GLY A 168 12.40 -14.33 -12.65
N ASN A 169 13.32 -14.91 -11.89
CA ASN A 169 13.51 -16.37 -11.80
C ASN A 169 13.05 -16.91 -10.44
N ILE A 170 11.78 -16.72 -10.12
CA ILE A 170 11.16 -17.21 -8.88
C ILE A 170 10.56 -18.60 -9.09
N GLN A 171 10.79 -19.51 -8.13
CA GLN A 171 10.28 -20.89 -8.18
C GLN A 171 9.49 -21.24 -6.93
N GLY A 172 8.17 -21.34 -7.09
CA GLY A 172 7.23 -21.63 -6.02
C GLY A 172 7.13 -20.51 -4.97
N PHE A 173 6.46 -20.82 -3.85
CA PHE A 173 6.13 -19.88 -2.77
C PHE A 173 6.90 -20.14 -1.47
N LYS A 174 8.01 -20.89 -1.54
CA LYS A 174 8.77 -21.29 -0.34
C LYS A 174 9.48 -20.12 0.35
N SER A 175 9.82 -19.06 -0.40
CA SER A 175 10.64 -17.97 0.09
C SER A 175 10.10 -16.62 -0.41
N ILE A 176 8.91 -16.25 0.06
CA ILE A 176 8.34 -14.92 -0.16
C ILE A 176 8.65 -14.05 1.07
N ARG A 177 9.32 -12.92 0.85
CA ARG A 177 9.74 -12.00 1.92
C ARG A 177 8.92 -10.72 1.99
N PHE A 178 8.49 -10.22 0.84
CA PHE A 178 7.85 -8.93 0.71
C PHE A 178 6.51 -9.05 -0.02
N LEU A 179 5.58 -8.18 0.36
CA LEU A 179 4.32 -7.95 -0.34
C LEU A 179 4.24 -6.47 -0.66
N ARG A 180 4.10 -6.14 -1.95
CA ARG A 180 3.95 -4.77 -2.44
C ARG A 180 2.59 -4.63 -3.12
N MET A 181 1.80 -3.67 -2.67
CA MET A 181 0.57 -3.26 -3.32
C MET A 181 0.77 -1.88 -3.92
N PHE A 182 0.23 -1.65 -5.12
CA PHE A 182 0.23 -0.35 -5.76
C PHE A 182 -1.03 -0.18 -6.59
N LEU A 183 -1.44 1.06 -6.79
CA LEU A 183 -2.65 1.43 -7.50
C LEU A 183 -2.26 2.08 -8.83
N ARG A 184 -2.96 1.73 -9.91
CA ARG A 184 -2.72 2.28 -11.24
C ARG A 184 -4.03 2.39 -12.02
N GLY A 185 -4.12 3.38 -12.90
CA GLY A 185 -5.24 3.52 -13.84
C GLY A 185 -6.43 4.29 -13.30
N PHE A 186 -6.27 5.02 -12.19
CA PHE A 186 -7.28 5.94 -11.67
C PHE A 186 -7.10 7.32 -12.29
N GLN A 187 -8.20 7.94 -12.71
CA GLN A 187 -8.23 9.32 -13.21
C GLN A 187 -8.53 10.33 -12.10
N GLU A 188 -9.14 9.86 -11.01
CA GLU A 188 -9.55 10.66 -9.87
C GLU A 188 -8.96 10.10 -8.57
N LYS A 189 -9.03 10.90 -7.50
CA LYS A 189 -8.59 10.50 -6.17
C LYS A 189 -9.41 9.30 -5.69
N ILE A 190 -8.73 8.22 -5.33
CA ILE A 190 -9.35 7.04 -4.73
C ILE A 190 -8.88 6.87 -3.28
N ASN A 191 -9.79 6.45 -2.41
CA ASN A 191 -9.48 6.08 -1.03
C ASN A 191 -9.93 4.64 -0.80
N LEU A 192 -8.99 3.75 -0.52
CA LEU A 192 -9.28 2.35 -0.17
C LEU A 192 -9.20 2.16 1.33
N ARG A 193 -10.23 1.55 1.91
CA ARG A 193 -10.28 1.21 3.33
C ARG A 193 -10.37 -0.30 3.47
N PHE A 194 -9.34 -0.89 4.06
CA PHE A 194 -9.29 -2.31 4.36
C PHE A 194 -9.70 -2.51 5.82
N ALA A 195 -10.85 -3.14 6.07
CA ALA A 195 -11.22 -3.53 7.43
C ALA A 195 -10.27 -4.62 7.95
N LYS A 196 -9.89 -5.56 7.08
CA LYS A 196 -8.96 -6.64 7.36
C LYS A 196 -8.17 -6.94 6.09
N LEU A 197 -6.86 -7.01 6.21
CA LEU A 197 -5.94 -7.48 5.17
C LEU A 197 -5.07 -8.55 5.80
N ASP A 198 -5.18 -9.78 5.31
CA ASP A 198 -4.59 -10.94 5.97
C ASP A 198 -4.09 -11.96 4.94
N LEU A 199 -3.03 -12.68 5.31
CA LEU A 199 -2.48 -13.80 4.56
C LEU A 199 -2.91 -15.10 5.24
N VAL A 200 -4.03 -15.64 4.77
CA VAL A 200 -4.61 -16.85 5.36
C VAL A 200 -3.91 -18.09 4.82
N ARG A 201 -3.47 -18.96 5.74
CA ARG A 201 -2.95 -20.29 5.41
C ARG A 201 -4.06 -21.32 5.56
N GLY A 202 -4.29 -22.10 4.50
CA GLY A 202 -5.10 -23.30 4.58
C GLY A 202 -4.34 -24.46 5.22
N GLU A 203 -4.99 -25.21 6.10
CA GLU A 203 -4.47 -26.49 6.63
C GLU A 203 -4.49 -27.60 5.57
N TRP A 204 -5.38 -27.48 4.57
CA TRP A 204 -5.54 -28.45 3.50
C TRP A 204 -4.71 -28.09 2.27
N ARG A 205 -3.94 -29.06 1.77
CA ARG A 205 -3.17 -28.93 0.53
C ARG A 205 -3.94 -29.58 -0.62
N LYS A 206 -4.02 -28.87 -1.75
CA LYS A 206 -4.55 -29.45 -2.99
C LYS A 206 -3.66 -30.62 -3.42
N TYR A 207 -4.27 -31.79 -3.62
CA TYR A 207 -3.60 -32.92 -4.23
C TYR A 207 -3.59 -32.71 -5.74
N ASN A 208 -2.40 -32.42 -6.29
CA ASN A 208 -2.23 -32.13 -7.72
C ASN A 208 -1.86 -33.37 -8.55
N LEU A 209 -1.80 -34.56 -7.95
CA LEU A 209 -1.48 -35.80 -8.65
C LEU A 209 -2.75 -36.48 -9.14
N SER A 210 -2.63 -37.27 -10.21
CA SER A 210 -3.77 -37.99 -10.77
C SER A 210 -4.32 -39.01 -9.77
N LEU A 211 -5.65 -38.98 -9.57
CA LEU A 211 -6.37 -39.96 -8.75
C LEU A 211 -6.64 -41.27 -9.51
N LEU A 212 -6.33 -41.33 -10.82
CA LEU A 212 -6.60 -42.47 -11.70
C LEU A 212 -5.49 -43.55 -11.68
N GLY A 213 -4.36 -43.29 -11.01
CA GLY A 213 -3.19 -44.17 -11.01
C GLY A 213 -3.01 -44.96 -9.71
N GLY A 214 -3.73 -46.08 -9.57
CA GLY A 214 -3.37 -47.11 -8.59
C GLY A 214 -2.10 -47.86 -9.04
N GLY A 215 -0.93 -47.27 -8.86
CA GLY A 215 0.34 -47.91 -9.21
C GLY A 215 1.56 -47.02 -9.02
N GLU A 216 2.63 -47.60 -8.48
CA GLU A 216 3.93 -46.99 -8.21
C GLU A 216 4.63 -46.60 -9.53
N ARG A 217 4.24 -45.47 -10.13
CA ARG A 217 4.97 -44.86 -11.24
C ARG A 217 5.10 -43.35 -11.04
N ILE A 218 6.24 -42.84 -11.48
CA ILE A 218 6.61 -41.42 -11.48
C ILE A 218 5.50 -40.65 -12.18
N THR A 219 4.70 -39.94 -11.39
CA THR A 219 3.51 -39.22 -11.85
C THR A 219 3.94 -37.88 -12.42
N ILE A 220 3.82 -37.73 -13.74
CA ILE A 220 3.85 -36.43 -14.40
C ILE A 220 2.53 -35.74 -14.02
N PRO A 221 2.55 -34.51 -13.47
CA PRO A 221 1.31 -33.79 -13.19
C PRO A 221 0.54 -33.58 -14.49
N GLU A 222 -0.70 -34.09 -14.57
CA GLU A 222 -1.57 -33.75 -15.70
C GLU A 222 -1.99 -32.28 -15.59
N PRO A 223 -2.00 -31.52 -16.69
CA PRO A 223 -2.55 -30.17 -16.68
C PRO A 223 -4.06 -30.25 -16.43
N VAL A 224 -4.46 -29.96 -15.19
CA VAL A 224 -5.87 -29.92 -14.79
C VAL A 224 -6.45 -28.57 -15.24
N GLU A 225 -7.31 -28.57 -16.27
CA GLU A 225 -8.09 -27.39 -16.68
C GLU A 225 -9.19 -26.99 -15.67
N ALA A 226 -9.39 -27.77 -14.61
CA ALA A 226 -10.36 -27.47 -13.55
C ALA A 226 -9.79 -26.51 -12.48
N ARG A 227 -10.43 -25.35 -12.34
CA ARG A 227 -10.23 -24.45 -11.19
C ARG A 227 -10.80 -25.13 -9.95
N PHE A 228 -9.91 -25.56 -9.05
CA PHE A 228 -10.27 -26.16 -7.77
C PHE A 228 -9.66 -25.32 -6.66
N GLU A 229 -10.54 -24.77 -5.82
CA GLU A 229 -10.24 -23.90 -4.70
C GLU A 229 -10.68 -24.58 -3.40
N ILE A 230 -9.84 -24.48 -2.37
CA ILE A 230 -10.19 -24.94 -1.02
C ILE A 230 -10.52 -23.70 -0.20
N SER A 231 -11.72 -23.67 0.35
CA SER A 231 -12.24 -22.56 1.14
C SER A 231 -12.77 -23.07 2.47
N SER A 232 -12.51 -22.33 3.55
CA SER A 232 -13.26 -22.45 4.80
C SER A 232 -14.37 -21.41 4.80
N VAL A 233 -15.60 -21.84 5.02
CA VAL A 233 -16.76 -20.97 5.26
C VAL A 233 -16.85 -20.71 6.75
N ASN A 234 -16.81 -19.44 7.15
CA ASN A 234 -17.00 -19.01 8.53
C ASN A 234 -18.31 -18.21 8.62
N ILE A 235 -19.18 -18.57 9.57
CA ILE A 235 -20.49 -17.94 9.78
C ILE A 235 -20.34 -16.46 10.16
N GLU A 236 -19.28 -16.06 10.86
CA GLU A 236 -19.11 -14.65 11.24
C GLU A 236 -18.60 -13.77 10.08
N GLU A 237 -17.95 -14.37 9.08
CA GLU A 237 -17.34 -13.66 7.96
C GLU A 237 -18.06 -13.88 6.62
N ASN A 238 -19.07 -14.77 6.55
CA ASN A 238 -19.77 -15.17 5.30
C ASN A 238 -21.28 -15.42 5.54
N ALA A 239 -21.95 -14.61 6.37
CA ALA A 239 -23.38 -14.74 6.68
C ALA A 239 -24.26 -13.70 6.01
#